data_AF-A0A2X2T453-F1
#
_entry.id   AF-A0A2X2T453-F1
#
_cell.length_a   1.000
_cell.length_b   1.000
_cell.length_c   1.000
_cell.angle_alpha   90.00
_cell.angle_beta   90.00
_cell.angle_gamma   90.00
#
_symmetry.space_group_name_H-M   'P 1'
#
loop_
_entity.id
_entity.type
_entity.pdbx_description
1 polymer ?
#
loop_
_entity_poly.entity_id
_entity_poly.type
_entity_poly.pdbx_seq_one_letter_code
_entity_poly.pdbx_strand_id
1 'polypeptide(L)'
;MYFLMFYIPFFALPETAHISLPNVLTAFVVGSFAMTFTNAGFGSYPFFIAEVLFLFGVATPVGTAFGWIVWTSQFAMTLLLGSLSFFFLPLLKKHNL
;
A
#
# COMPACT_ATOMS: atom_id res chain seq x y z
N MET A 1 -4.78 -11.97 -2.68
CA MET A 1 -5.36 -10.72 -2.16
C MET A 1 -4.30 -9.63 -1.93
N TYR A 2 -3.17 -9.92 -1.27
CA TYR A 2 -2.15 -8.89 -0.97
C TYR A 2 -1.46 -8.28 -2.21
N PHE A 3 -1.13 -9.07 -3.23
CA PHE A 3 -0.54 -8.55 -4.47
C PHE A 3 -1.48 -7.59 -5.23
N LEU A 4 -2.78 -7.92 -5.32
CA LEU A 4 -3.75 -7.06 -6.02
C LEU A 4 -3.91 -5.70 -5.35
N MET A 5 -3.83 -5.64 -4.01
CA MET A 5 -3.86 -4.39 -3.25
C MET A 5 -2.66 -3.49 -3.53
N PHE A 6 -1.56 -4.05 -4.02
CA PHE A 6 -0.38 -3.32 -4.47
C PHE A 6 -0.41 -3.01 -5.97
N TYR A 7 -0.93 -3.93 -6.79
CA TYR A 7 -0.98 -3.79 -8.24
C TYR A 7 -2.02 -2.78 -8.73
N ILE A 8 -3.25 -2.82 -8.18
CA ILE A 8 -4.34 -1.94 -8.63
C ILE A 8 -3.97 -0.45 -8.54
N PRO A 9 -3.30 0.03 -7.48
CA PRO A 9 -2.84 1.42 -7.42
C PRO A 9 -1.95 1.88 -8.58
N PHE A 10 -1.27 0.99 -9.33
CA PHE A 10 -0.43 1.41 -10.48
C PHE A 10 -1.24 2.13 -11.56
N PHE A 11 -2.56 1.91 -11.60
CA PHE A 11 -3.49 2.60 -12.49
C PHE A 11 -4.00 3.94 -11.95
N ALA A 12 -3.59 4.35 -10.74
CA ALA A 12 -4.00 5.61 -10.14
C ALA A 12 -3.26 6.82 -10.73
N LEU A 13 -2.06 6.61 -11.29
CA LEU A 13 -1.25 7.64 -11.94
C LEU A 13 -0.90 7.20 -13.37
N PRO A 14 -1.00 8.09 -14.38
CA PRO A 14 -0.72 7.73 -15.76
C PRO A 14 0.74 7.29 -15.97
N GLU A 15 1.67 7.86 -15.22
CA GLU A 15 3.10 7.55 -15.31
C GLU A 15 3.45 6.16 -14.77
N THR A 16 2.65 5.61 -13.84
CA THR A 16 2.87 4.25 -13.29
C THR A 16 2.07 3.18 -14.02
N ALA A 17 1.05 3.55 -14.79
CA ALA A 17 0.13 2.60 -15.44
C ALA A 17 0.79 1.71 -16.50
N HIS A 18 1.95 2.12 -17.03
CA HIS A 18 2.68 1.40 -18.08
C HIS A 18 3.78 0.47 -17.55
N ILE A 19 3.94 0.37 -16.23
CA ILE A 19 4.99 -0.47 -15.62
C ILE A 19 4.69 -1.94 -15.85
N SER A 20 5.69 -2.68 -16.35
CA SER A 20 5.57 -4.10 -16.65
C SER A 20 5.35 -4.92 -15.37
N LEU A 21 4.65 -6.06 -15.50
CA LEU A 21 4.36 -6.93 -14.36
C LEU A 21 5.62 -7.40 -13.59
N PRO A 22 6.75 -7.77 -14.23
CA PRO A 22 7.98 -8.09 -13.52
C PRO A 22 8.50 -6.92 -12.65
N ASN A 23 8.44 -5.69 -13.15
CA ASN A 23 8.87 -4.50 -12.43
C ASN A 23 7.95 -4.20 -11.24
N VAL A 24 6.63 -4.39 -11.40
CA VAL A 24 5.68 -4.35 -10.27
C VAL A 24 6.06 -5.37 -9.21
N LEU A 25 6.39 -6.60 -9.59
CA LEU A 25 6.78 -7.64 -8.62
C LEU A 25 8.07 -7.27 -7.87
N THR A 26 9.05 -6.67 -8.54
CA THR A 26 10.24 -6.13 -7.86
C THR A 26 9.87 -5.05 -6.87
N ALA A 27 9.03 -4.08 -7.26
CA ALA A 27 8.57 -3.02 -6.38
C ALA A 27 7.77 -3.57 -5.18
N PHE A 28 6.98 -4.62 -5.39
CA PHE A 28 6.22 -5.30 -4.36
C PHE A 28 7.13 -5.95 -3.31
N VAL A 29 8.19 -6.64 -3.74
CA VAL A 29 9.18 -7.24 -2.83
C VAL A 29 9.93 -6.17 -2.03
N VAL A 30 10.41 -5.12 -2.70
CA VAL A 30 11.10 -3.99 -2.04
C VAL A 30 10.18 -3.29 -1.03
N GLY A 31 8.94 -2.98 -1.43
CA GLY A 31 7.94 -2.39 -0.55
C GLY A 31 7.61 -3.26 0.65
N SER A 32 7.56 -4.59 0.48
CA SER A 32 7.32 -5.53 1.58
C SER A 32 8.44 -5.49 2.62
N PHE A 33 9.70 -5.38 2.18
CA PHE A 33 10.83 -5.18 3.09
C PHE A 33 10.76 -3.84 3.82
N ALA A 34 10.38 -2.76 3.13
CA ALA A 34 10.19 -1.46 3.76
C ALA A 34 9.11 -1.52 4.87
N MET A 35 7.99 -2.21 4.63
CA MET A 35 6.94 -2.40 5.63
C MET A 35 7.42 -3.25 6.82
N THR A 36 8.17 -4.33 6.56
CA THR A 36 8.52 -5.33 7.57
C THR A 36 9.66 -4.89 8.48
N PHE A 37 10.68 -4.23 7.92
CA PHE A 37 11.89 -3.86 8.66
C PHE A 37 11.84 -2.46 9.30
N THR A 38 10.72 -1.75 9.17
CA THR A 38 10.55 -0.40 9.74
C THR A 38 9.22 -0.27 10.50
N ASN A 39 8.92 0.90 11.05
CA ASN A 39 7.68 1.19 11.77
C ASN A 39 6.46 1.20 10.83
N ALA A 40 6.02 0.02 10.42
CA ALA A 40 4.93 -0.19 9.46
C ALA A 40 5.11 0.59 8.15
N GLY A 41 6.36 0.82 7.73
CA GLY A 41 6.69 1.54 6.51
C GLY A 41 6.40 3.05 6.53
N PHE A 42 6.09 3.66 7.67
CA PHE A 42 5.79 5.10 7.71
C PHE A 42 7.00 5.92 7.24
N GLY A 43 6.83 6.65 6.12
CA GLY A 43 7.90 7.39 5.45
C GLY A 43 8.88 6.51 4.66
N SER A 44 9.35 5.40 5.23
CA SER A 44 10.27 4.47 4.55
C SER A 44 9.66 3.81 3.32
N TYR A 45 8.37 3.45 3.37
CA TYR A 45 7.69 2.81 2.25
C TYR A 45 7.59 3.73 1.02
N PRO A 46 7.06 4.97 1.12
CA PRO A 46 7.09 5.92 0.01
C PRO A 46 8.49 6.16 -0.55
N PHE A 47 9.49 6.25 0.31
CA PHE A 47 10.89 6.44 -0.10
C PHE A 47 11.41 5.26 -0.93
N PHE A 48 11.34 4.03 -0.43
CA PHE A 48 11.84 2.86 -1.17
C PHE A 48 11.06 2.57 -2.45
N ILE A 49 9.75 2.86 -2.46
CA ILE A 49 8.93 2.76 -3.66
C ILE A 49 9.32 3.81 -4.70
N ALA A 50 9.66 5.03 -4.29
CA ALA A 50 10.17 6.03 -5.21
C ALA A 50 11.50 5.59 -5.86
N GLU A 51 12.43 5.06 -5.07
CA GLU A 51 13.73 4.61 -5.57
C GLU A 51 13.61 3.41 -6.51
N VAL A 52 12.79 2.40 -6.19
CA VAL A 52 12.62 1.24 -7.10
C VAL A 52 11.91 1.62 -8.39
N LEU A 53 10.92 2.52 -8.36
CA LEU A 53 10.23 2.98 -9.55
C LEU A 53 11.11 3.92 -10.40
N PHE A 54 12.03 4.65 -9.78
CA PHE A 54 13.04 5.42 -10.49
C PHE A 54 13.92 4.54 -11.40
N LEU A 55 14.28 3.33 -10.95
CA LEU A 55 14.99 2.35 -11.77
C LEU A 55 14.18 1.90 -13.00
N PHE A 56 12.87 2.10 -13.00
CA PHE A 56 11.96 1.75 -14.10
C PHE A 56 11.50 2.96 -14.92
N GLY A 57 12.13 4.13 -14.73
CA GLY A 57 11.87 5.33 -15.52
C GLY A 57 10.77 6.24 -14.97
N VAL A 58 10.27 6.00 -13.75
CA VAL A 58 9.30 6.89 -13.09
C VAL A 58 10.04 7.98 -12.34
N ALA A 59 9.67 9.25 -12.53
CA ALA A 59 10.29 10.34 -11.79
C ALA A 59 10.08 10.20 -10.27
N THR A 60 11.11 10.46 -9.47
CA THR A 60 11.07 10.31 -8.00
C THR A 60 9.89 11.00 -7.32
N PRO A 61 9.47 12.24 -7.70
CA PRO A 61 8.28 12.87 -7.11
C PRO A 61 7.00 12.05 -7.34
N VAL A 62 6.86 11.46 -8.54
CA VAL A 62 5.71 10.63 -8.90
C VAL A 62 5.76 9.29 -8.16
N GLY A 63 6.93 8.64 -8.09
CA GLY A 63 7.11 7.43 -7.32
C GLY A 63 6.85 7.62 -5.81
N THR A 64 7.22 8.78 -5.27
CA THR A 64 6.95 9.16 -3.88
C THR A 64 5.45 9.34 -3.66
N ALA A 65 4.76 10.05 -4.56
CA ALA A 65 3.32 10.23 -4.51
C ALA A 65 2.59 8.87 -4.59
N PHE A 66 3.01 8.00 -5.51
CA PHE A 66 2.50 6.65 -5.64
C PHE A 66 2.66 5.85 -4.34
N GLY A 67 3.86 5.84 -3.75
CA GLY A 67 4.11 5.13 -2.50
C GLY A 67 3.26 5.65 -1.33
N TRP A 68 3.04 6.96 -1.25
CA TRP A 68 2.10 7.55 -0.28
C TRP A 68 0.67 7.10 -0.53
N ILE A 69 0.17 7.16 -1.77
CA ILE A 69 -1.19 6.73 -2.12
C ILE A 69 -1.44 5.30 -1.65
N VAL A 70 -0.51 4.38 -1.94
CA VAL A 70 -0.64 2.97 -1.55
C VAL A 70 -0.65 2.84 -0.03
N TRP A 71 0.33 3.44 0.65
CA TRP A 71 0.48 3.31 2.10
C TRP A 71 -0.72 3.91 2.85
N THR A 72 -1.14 5.14 2.51
CA THR A 72 -2.25 5.81 3.19
C THR A 72 -3.57 5.10 2.92
N SER A 73 -3.78 4.58 1.71
CA SER A 73 -5.01 3.84 1.39
C SER A 73 -5.14 2.59 2.25
N GLN A 74 -4.05 1.83 2.40
CA GLN A 74 -4.05 0.63 3.23
C GLN A 74 -4.18 0.96 4.73
N PHE A 75 -3.49 2.00 5.20
CA PHE A 75 -3.61 2.48 6.58
C PHE A 75 -5.05 2.91 6.88
N ALA A 76 -5.65 3.73 6.03
CA ALA A 76 -7.03 4.20 6.18
C ALA A 76 -8.03 3.05 6.16
N MET A 77 -7.89 2.12 5.21
CA MET A 77 -8.75 0.93 5.15
C MET A 77 -8.66 0.10 6.43
N THR A 78 -7.45 -0.11 6.95
CA THR A 78 -7.22 -0.86 8.20
C THR A 78 -7.86 -0.16 9.39
N LEU A 79 -7.70 1.17 9.49
CA LEU A 79 -8.30 1.95 10.56
C LEU A 79 -9.84 1.91 10.50
N LEU A 80 -10.42 2.07 9.30
CA LEU A 80 -11.87 2.05 9.11
C LEU A 80 -12.47 0.69 9.43
N LEU A 81 -11.96 -0.39 8.82
CA LEU A 81 -12.48 -1.74 9.04
C LEU A 81 -12.22 -2.23 10.47
N GLY A 82 -11.05 -1.89 11.04
CA GLY A 82 -10.74 -2.18 12.44
C GLY A 82 -11.68 -1.47 13.40
N SER A 83 -11.94 -0.18 13.18
CA SER A 83 -12.88 0.60 13.99
C SER A 83 -14.30 0.06 13.88
N LEU A 84 -14.78 -0.21 12.65
CA LEU A 84 -16.09 -0.81 12.42
C LEU A 84 -16.22 -2.14 13.17
N SER A 85 -15.21 -3.00 13.09
CA SER A 85 -15.21 -4.29 13.81
C SER A 85 -15.33 -4.09 15.32
N PHE A 86 -14.58 -3.13 15.88
CA PHE A 86 -14.66 -2.80 17.31
C PHE A 86 -16.06 -2.34 17.73
N PHE A 87 -16.74 -1.53 16.92
CA PHE A 87 -18.12 -1.09 17.21
C PHE A 87 -19.16 -2.21 17.06
N PHE A 88 -19.03 -3.08 16.05
CA PHE A 88 -20.02 -4.12 15.77
C PHE A 88 -19.89 -5.36 16.67
N LEU A 89 -18.70 -5.70 17.15
CA LEU A 89 -18.48 -6.89 18.00
C LEU A 89 -19.36 -6.93 19.26
N PRO A 90 -19.50 -5.83 20.05
CA PRO A 90 -20.40 -5.81 21.22
C PRO A 90 -21.89 -5.93 20.84
N LEU A 91 -22.29 -5.38 19.70
CA LEU A 91 -23.68 -5.40 19.22
C LEU A 91 -24.10 -6.82 18.81
N LEU A 92 -23.20 -7.57 18.17
CA LEU A 92 -23.45 -8.95 17.75
C LEU A 92 -23.46 -9.93 18.94
N LYS A 93 -22.69 -9.65 20.00
CA LYS A 93 -22.62 -10.53 21.19
C LYS A 93 -23.92 -10.52 22.03
N LYS A 94 -24.82 -9.56 21.83
CA LYS A 94 -26.04 -9.39 22.64
C LYS A 94 -27.16 -10.40 22.33
N HIS A 95 -26.99 -11.30 21.35
CA HIS A 95 -28.00 -12.27 20.89
C HIS A 95 -27.78 -13.73 21.32
N ASN A 96 -26.80 -14.03 22.19
CA ASN A 96 -26.53 -15.40 22.68
C ASN A 96 -26.88 -15.61 24.17
N LEU A 97 -28.03 -15.10 24.62
CA LEU A 97 -28.62 -15.42 25.94
C LEU A 97 -29.95 -16.15 25.77
#